data_AF-A0A100JQ92-F1
#
_entry.id   AF-A0A100JQ92-F1
#
_cell.length_a   1.000
_cell.length_b   1.000
_cell.length_c   1.000
_cell.angle_alpha   90.00
_cell.angle_beta   90.00
_cell.angle_gamma   90.00
#
_symmetry.space_group_name_H-M   'P 1'
#
loop_
_entity.id
_entity.type
_entity.pdbx_description
1 polymer ?
#
loop_
_entity_poly.entity_id
_entity_poly.type
_entity_poly.pdbx_seq_one_letter_code
_entity_poly.pdbx_strand_id
1 'polypeptide(L)' 'MVGDHFSVLRLGTLELSAARDQVSLDELTNHMAGGTELAALKHELAQVRGVDVDELPEAEELTAPAVAPKDGAA' A
#
# COMPACT_ATOMS: atom_id res chain seq x y z
N MET A 1 -17.40 -17.61 -10.07
CA MET A 1 -16.01 -18.06 -10.31
C MET A 1 -15.13 -16.86 -9.99
N VAL A 2 -14.30 -16.94 -8.96
CA VAL A 2 -13.38 -15.86 -8.57
C VAL A 2 -12.05 -16.12 -9.28
N GLY A 3 -11.43 -15.09 -9.86
CA GLY A 3 -10.12 -15.22 -10.49
C GLY A 3 -9.04 -15.54 -9.46
N ASP A 4 -8.07 -16.35 -9.86
CA ASP A 4 -6.88 -16.72 -9.10
C ASP A 4 -5.66 -15.84 -9.43
N HIS A 5 -5.90 -14.68 -10.04
CA HIS A 5 -4.88 -13.76 -10.53
C HIS A 5 -5.23 -12.31 -10.18
N PHE A 6 -4.20 -11.54 -9.80
CA PHE A 6 -4.30 -10.12 -9.51
C PHE A 6 -3.57 -9.32 -10.58
N SER A 7 -4.25 -8.29 -11.09
CA SER A 7 -3.65 -7.28 -11.96
C SER A 7 -3.91 -5.89 -11.37
N VAL A 8 -2.86 -5.15 -11.04
CA VAL A 8 -2.95 -3.76 -10.56
C VAL A 8 -2.51 -2.82 -11.67
N LEU A 9 -3.38 -1.85 -11.98
CA LEU A 9 -3.11 -0.81 -12.97
C LEU A 9 -2.99 0.54 -12.27
N ARG A 10 -1.95 1.29 -12.62
CA ARG A 10 -1.72 2.65 -12.13
C ARG A 10 -1.58 3.60 -13.31
N LEU A 11 -2.50 4.55 -13.43
CA LEU A 11 -2.56 5.51 -14.54
C LEU A 11 -2.46 4.83 -15.93
N GLY A 12 -3.04 3.63 -16.07
CA GLY A 12 -3.02 2.84 -17.30
C GLY A 12 -1.78 1.95 -17.49
N THR A 13 -0.83 1.95 -16.55
CA THR A 13 0.37 1.09 -16.57
C THR A 13 0.19 -0.12 -15.65
N LEU A 14 0.63 -1.30 -16.08
CA LEU A 14 0.60 -2.53 -15.27
C LEU A 14 1.69 -2.49 -14.21
N GLU A 15 1.30 -2.49 -12.95
CA GLU A 15 2.19 -2.45 -11.79
C GLU A 15 2.41 -3.84 -11.17
N LEU A 16 1.31 -4.60 -11.01
CA LEU A 16 1.34 -5.96 -10.48
C LEU A 16 0.59 -6.88 -11.43
N SER A 17 1.15 -8.06 -11.67
CA SER A 17 0.49 -9.18 -12.33
C SER A 17 1.01 -10.45 -11.70
N ALA A 18 0.23 -11.07 -10.82
CA ALA A 18 0.65 -12.22 -10.05
C ALA A 18 -0.52 -13.15 -9.75
N ALA A 19 -0.23 -14.46 -9.69
CA ALA A 19 -1.20 -15.43 -9.21
C ALA A 19 -1.42 -15.27 -7.69
N ARG A 20 -2.56 -15.73 -7.19
CA ARG A 20 -2.95 -15.61 -5.78
C ARG A 20 -2.00 -16.31 -4.82
N ASP A 21 -1.32 -17.37 -5.26
CA ASP A 21 -0.31 -18.10 -4.47
C ASP A 21 1.06 -17.41 -4.46
N GLN A 22 1.26 -16.40 -5.31
CA GLN A 22 2.52 -15.67 -5.45
C GLN A 22 2.53 -14.31 -4.77
N VAL A 23 1.39 -13.84 -4.24
CA VAL A 23 1.29 -12.55 -3.56
C VAL A 23 0.55 -12.70 -2.24
N SER A 24 1.13 -12.15 -1.16
CA SER A 24 0.47 -12.09 0.13
C SER A 24 -0.60 -10.99 0.15
N LEU A 25 -1.52 -11.07 1.12
CA LEU A 25 -2.55 -10.05 1.31
C LEU A 25 -1.92 -8.67 1.57
N ASP A 26 -0.91 -8.61 2.43
CA ASP A 26 -0.26 -7.35 2.80
C ASP A 26 0.47 -6.73 1.62
N GLU A 27 1.18 -7.52 0.81
CA GLU A 27 1.83 -7.05 -0.42
C GLU A 27 0.80 -6.51 -1.41
N LEU A 28 -0.28 -7.26 -1.64
CA LEU A 28 -1.36 -6.82 -2.53
C LEU A 28 -1.99 -5.51 -2.04
N THR A 29 -2.28 -5.40 -0.74
CA THR A 29 -2.81 -4.17 -0.13
C THR A 29 -1.83 -3.02 -0.30
N ASN A 30 -0.53 -3.25 -0.12
CA ASN A 30 0.49 -2.23 -0.29
C ASN A 30 0.55 -1.72 -1.75
N HIS A 31 0.53 -2.62 -2.74
CA HIS A 31 0.45 -2.25 -4.16
C HIS A 31 -0.83 -1.46 -4.46
N MET A 32 -1.99 -1.92 -3.99
CA MET A 32 -3.28 -1.25 -4.22
C MET A 32 -3.38 0.12 -3.54
N ALA A 33 -2.73 0.29 -2.38
CA ALA A 33 -2.67 1.57 -1.66
C ALA A 33 -1.62 2.53 -2.24
N GLY A 34 -0.82 2.10 -3.23
CA GLY A 34 0.30 2.88 -3.79
C GLY A 34 1.51 2.99 -2.85
N GLY A 35 1.62 2.15 -1.82
CA GLY A 35 2.70 2.22 -0.83
C GLY A 35 4.07 1.77 -1.34
N THR A 36 4.13 1.12 -2.52
CA THR A 36 5.38 0.92 -3.28
C THR A 36 6.08 2.23 -3.62
N GLU A 37 5.31 3.29 -3.92
CA GLU A 37 5.85 4.62 -4.20
C GLU A 37 6.31 5.33 -2.93
N LEU A 38 5.59 5.15 -1.82
CA LEU A 38 5.98 5.73 -0.53
C LEU A 38 7.32 5.19 -0.04
N ALA A 39 7.57 3.89 -0.25
CA ALA A 39 8.85 3.26 0.09
C ALA A 39 10.00 3.76 -0.80
N ALA A 40 9.77 3.89 -2.11
CA ALA A 40 10.73 4.47 -3.05
C ALA A 40 11.03 5.95 -2.72
N LEU A 41 9.99 6.74 -2.49
CA LEU A 41 10.10 8.15 -2.12
C LEU A 41 10.82 8.34 -0.79
N LYS A 42 10.56 7.49 0.22
CA LYS A 42 11.31 7.50 1.49
C LYS A 42 12.79 7.19 1.28
N HIS A 43 13.12 6.26 0.37
CA HIS A 43 14.51 5.95 0.05
C HIS A 43 15.22 7.12 -0.66
N GLU A 44 14.54 7.78 -1.60
CA GLU A 44 15.04 8.97 -2.28
C GLU A 44 15.19 10.17 -1.32
N LEU A 45 14.20 10.41 -0.45
CA LEU A 45 14.27 11.44 0.60
C LEU A 45 15.36 11.15 1.63
N ALA A 46 15.58 9.88 1.99
CA ALA A 46 16.69 9.50 2.88
C ALA A 46 18.08 9.70 2.24
N GLN A 47 18.15 9.67 0.91
CA GLN A 47 19.38 9.97 0.16
C GLN A 47 19.63 11.48 0.02
N VAL A 48 18.58 12.31 0.11
CA VAL A 48 18.66 13.77 0.01
C VAL A 48 18.67 14.40 1.41
N ARG A 49 19.85 14.83 1.87
CA ARG A 49 19.96 15.61 3.13
C ARG A 49 19.15 16.91 3.03
N GLY A 50 18.18 17.07 3.93
CA GLY A 50 17.42 18.32 4.09
C GLY A 50 15.99 18.16 4.63
N VAL A 51 15.59 16.98 5.09
CA VAL A 51 14.26 16.77 5.69
C VAL A 51 14.42 16.47 7.18
N ASP A 52 13.89 17.36 8.02
CA ASP A 52 13.75 17.13 9.45
C ASP A 52 12.73 15.99 9.65
N VAL A 53 13.25 14.81 9.98
CA VAL A 53 12.49 13.59 10.26
C VAL A 53 11.94 13.53 11.69
N ASP A 54 12.30 14.51 12.52
CA ASP A 54 11.92 14.56 13.94
C ASP A 54 10.42 14.83 14.18
N GLU A 55 9.69 15.32 13.17
CA GLU A 55 8.26 15.65 13.28
C GLU A 55 7.35 14.65 12.54
N LEU A 56 7.91 13.61 11.94
CA LEU A 56 7.14 12.59 11.23
C LEU A 56 6.61 11.53 12.21
N PRO A 57 5.32 11.16 12.14
CA PRO A 57 4.77 10.11 12.98
C PRO A 57 5.41 8.76 12.65
N GLU A 58 5.72 7.99 13.70
CA GLU A 58 6.32 6.66 13.57
C GLU A 58 5.39 5.70 12.82
N ALA A 59 5.96 4.69 12.17
CA ALA A 59 5.18 3.72 11.38
C ALA A 59 4.11 2.98 12.20
N GLU A 60 4.29 2.94 13.52
CA GLU A 60 3.39 2.36 14.52
C GLU A 60 2.12 3.20 14.74
N GLU A 61 2.16 4.50 14.42
CA GLU A 61 1.06 5.47 14.57
C GLU A 61 0.22 5.63 13.29
N LEU A 62 0.73 5.12 12.16
CA LEU A 62 0.02 5.09 10.87
C LEU A 62 -1.04 3.97 10.85
N THR A 63 -2.00 4.00 11.78
CA THR A 63 -3.23 3.23 11.60
C THR A 63 -4.12 3.98 10.62
N ALA A 64 -4.23 3.48 9.39
CA ALA A 64 -5.28 3.91 8.46
C ALA A 64 -6.62 3.87 9.21
N PRO A 65 -7.50 4.88 9.06
CA PRO A 65 -8.80 4.86 9.73
C PRO A 65 -9.53 3.61 9.24
N ALA A 66 -9.63 2.61 10.11
CA ALA A 66 -10.40 1.41 9.85
C ALA A 66 -11.84 1.89 9.64
N VAL A 67 -12.28 1.91 8.38
CA VAL A 67 -13.69 1.99 8.04
C VAL A 67 -14.36 0.80 8.71
N ALA A 68 -14.97 1.05 9.86
CA ALA A 68 -15.76 0.05 10.56
C ALA A 68 -16.82 -0.47 9.58
N PRO A 69 -16.90 -1.79 9.33
CA PRO A 69 -18.07 -2.32 8.64
C PRO A 69 -19.26 -2.02 9.54
N LYS A 70 -20.22 -1.25 9.02
CA LYS A 70 -21.52 -1.14 9.66
C LYS A 70 -22.20 -2.48 9.44
N ASP A 71 -22.02 -3.38 10.39
CA ASP A 71 -22.79 -4.61 10.48
C ASP A 71 -24.28 -4.28 10.44
N GLY A 72 -24.99 -5.03 9.61
CA GLY A 72 -26.41 -4.83 9.37
C GLY A 72 -27.27 -5.05 10.61
N ALA A 73 -28.30 -4.23 10.73
CA ALA A 73 -29.51 -4.55 11.49
C ALA A 73 -30.67 -3.66 11.01
N ALA A 74 -31.51 -4.19 10.11
CA ALA A 74 -32.97 -4.06 10.06
C ALA A 74 -33.50 -4.69 8.76
#